data_AF-A0A8I2YDQ7-F1
#
_entry.id   AF-A0A8I2YDQ7-F1
#
_cell.length_a   1.000
_cell.length_b   1.000
_cell.length_c   1.000
_cell.angle_alpha   90.00
_cell.angle_beta   90.00
_cell.angle_gamma   90.00
#
_symmetry.space_group_name_H-M   'P 1'
#
loop_
_entity.id
_entity.type
_entity.pdbx_description
1 polymer ?
#
loop_
_entity_poly.entity_id
_entity_poly.type
_entity_poly.pdbx_seq_one_letter_code
_entity_poly.pdbx_strand_id
1 'polypeptide(L)'
;MIICMSILFDKFKIETHYPYIIYPSTHTFLEVLDQAEPHWHWSKQFRVPLTRMGVKSLDDIDLVTLESLHLFFALPPVLIMDFFSWALETIQAHHQSHPLLVAQGRHH
;
A
#
# COMPACT_ATOMS: atom_id res chain seq x y z
N MET A 1 27.11 -1.97 18.29
CA MET A 1 27.03 -2.30 19.73
C MET A 1 25.70 -1.77 20.24
N ILE A 2 24.83 -2.67 20.70
CA ILE A 2 23.48 -2.38 21.19
C ILE A 2 23.61 -1.70 22.56
N ILE A 3 22.93 -0.57 22.77
CA ILE A 3 22.54 -0.15 24.10
C ILE A 3 21.04 0.12 24.09
N CYS A 4 20.36 -0.80 24.75
CA CYS A 4 19.00 -0.73 25.26
C CYS A 4 18.89 0.48 26.21
N MET A 5 17.92 1.37 25.98
CA MET A 5 17.48 2.36 26.97
C MET A 5 16.04 2.06 27.36
N SER A 6 15.88 0.92 28.02
CA SER A 6 14.81 0.71 28.98
C SER A 6 15.03 1.64 30.17
N ILE A 7 14.66 2.92 30.03
CA ILE A 7 14.55 3.85 31.15
C ILE A 7 13.10 4.31 31.26
N LEU A 8 12.41 3.66 32.20
CA LEU A 8 11.44 4.27 33.11
C LEU A 8 10.18 4.90 32.49
N PHE A 9 9.30 4.08 31.91
CA PHE A 9 7.95 4.48 31.50
C PHE A 9 6.85 4.00 32.47
N ASP A 10 7.10 4.04 33.78
CA ASP A 10 6.13 3.56 34.79
C ASP A 10 5.01 4.57 35.11
N LYS A 11 4.96 5.73 34.41
CA LYS A 11 3.90 6.75 34.62
C LYS A 11 3.39 7.46 33.37
N PHE A 12 3.95 7.18 32.20
CA PHE A 12 3.39 7.65 30.93
C PHE A 12 2.93 6.43 30.17
N LYS A 13 1.65 6.10 30.31
CA LYS A 13 0.97 5.31 29.28
C LYS A 13 0.97 6.19 28.03
N ILE A 14 2.03 6.10 27.23
CA ILE A 14 2.01 6.67 25.89
C ILE A 14 1.03 5.78 25.14
N GLU A 15 -0.24 6.17 25.15
CA GLU A 15 -1.24 5.66 24.22
C GLU A 15 -0.84 6.21 22.86
N THR A 16 0.08 5.52 22.16
CA THR A 16 0.35 5.74 20.75
C THR A 16 -0.84 5.22 19.94
N HIS A 17 -2.02 5.82 20.11
CA HIS A 17 -3.14 5.69 19.18
C HIS A 17 -2.86 6.60 17.97
N TYR A 18 -1.78 6.28 17.25
CA TYR A 18 -1.64 6.77 15.88
C TYR A 18 -2.59 5.93 15.03
N PRO A 19 -3.46 6.52 14.19
CA PRO A 19 -4.28 5.74 13.28
C PRO A 19 -3.33 5.06 12.28
N TYR A 20 -3.06 3.78 12.47
CA TYR A 20 -2.31 2.99 11.50
C TYR A 20 -3.27 2.61 10.39
N ILE A 21 -3.04 3.14 9.19
CA ILE A 21 -3.76 2.70 7.99
C ILE A 21 -3.22 1.32 7.63
N ILE A 22 -4.08 0.31 7.66
CA ILE A 22 -3.74 -1.03 7.20
C ILE A 22 -4.11 -1.12 5.73
N TYR A 23 -3.10 -1.22 4.87
CA TYR A 23 -3.30 -1.50 3.47
C TYR A 23 -3.46 -2.99 3.20
N PRO A 24 -4.23 -3.38 2.17
CA PRO A 24 -4.31 -4.77 1.76
C PRO A 24 -2.96 -5.27 1.26
N SER A 25 -2.72 -6.57 1.44
CA SER A 25 -1.58 -7.23 0.81
C SER A 25 -1.71 -7.16 -0.72
N THR A 26 -0.59 -7.17 -1.44
CA THR A 26 -0.61 -7.23 -2.91
C THR A 26 -1.34 -8.47 -3.42
N HIS A 27 -1.26 -9.59 -2.69
CA HIS A 27 -2.01 -10.80 -3.02
C HIS A 27 -3.52 -10.58 -2.97
N THR A 28 -4.01 -10.06 -1.85
CA THR A 28 -5.44 -9.79 -1.64
C THR A 28 -5.95 -8.78 -2.66
N PHE A 29 -5.18 -7.73 -2.94
CA PHE A 29 -5.53 -6.72 -3.93
C PHE A 29 -5.69 -7.33 -5.33
N LEU A 30 -4.74 -8.16 -5.77
CA LEU A 30 -4.81 -8.80 -7.09
C LEU A 30 -5.99 -9.78 -7.21
N GLU A 31 -6.34 -10.50 -6.14
CA GLU A 31 -7.53 -11.35 -6.11
C GLU A 31 -8.82 -10.56 -6.25
N VAL A 32 -8.90 -9.38 -5.61
CA VAL A 32 -10.04 -8.47 -5.76
C VAL A 32 -10.13 -7.94 -7.18
N LEU A 33 -9.02 -7.57 -7.79
CA LEU A 33 -9.01 -7.12 -9.19
C LEU A 33 -9.40 -8.24 -10.16
N ASP A 34 -8.98 -9.48 -9.93
CA ASP A 34 -9.41 -10.63 -10.74
C ASP A 34 -10.92 -10.90 -10.63
N GLN A 35 -11.55 -10.54 -9.51
CA GLN A 35 -12.99 -10.62 -9.35
C GLN A 35 -13.72 -9.46 -10.04
N ALA A 36 -13.16 -8.24 -9.94
CA ALA A 36 -13.73 -7.05 -10.55
C ALA A 36 -13.61 -7.05 -12.08
N GLU A 37 -12.45 -7.48 -12.59
CA GLU A 37 -12.14 -7.52 -14.02
C GLU A 37 -11.47 -8.84 -14.44
N PRO A 38 -12.25 -9.93 -14.54
CA PRO A 38 -11.69 -11.28 -14.72
C PRO A 38 -10.91 -11.50 -16.02
N HIS A 39 -11.14 -10.66 -17.02
CA HIS A 39 -10.55 -10.77 -18.34
C HIS A 39 -9.08 -10.32 -18.39
N TRP A 40 -8.65 -9.50 -17.43
CA TRP A 40 -7.26 -9.05 -17.35
C TRP A 40 -6.34 -10.07 -16.68
N HIS A 41 -6.86 -10.94 -15.82
CA HIS A 41 -6.04 -11.91 -15.07
C HIS A 41 -4.87 -11.23 -14.34
N TRP A 42 -5.17 -10.17 -13.58
CA TRP A 42 -4.25 -9.33 -12.83
C TRP A 42 -3.25 -10.14 -11.99
N SER A 43 -3.70 -11.16 -11.25
CA SER A 43 -2.79 -11.98 -10.45
C SER A 43 -1.74 -12.68 -11.32
N LYS A 44 -2.13 -13.17 -12.50
CA LYS A 44 -1.22 -13.87 -13.41
C LYS A 44 -0.14 -12.92 -13.95
N GLN A 45 -0.50 -11.67 -14.21
CA GLN A 45 0.38 -10.68 -14.81
C GLN A 45 1.29 -10.02 -13.78
N PHE A 46 0.78 -9.65 -12.61
CA PHE A 46 1.48 -8.78 -11.65
C PHE A 46 2.06 -9.48 -10.43
N ARG A 47 1.62 -10.70 -10.08
CA ARG A 47 2.11 -11.38 -8.86
C ARG A 47 3.63 -11.58 -8.86
N VAL A 48 4.19 -12.10 -9.94
CA VAL A 48 5.65 -12.32 -10.05
C VAL A 48 6.43 -11.01 -10.10
N PRO A 49 6.07 -10.01 -10.94
CA PRO A 49 6.71 -8.71 -10.93
C PRO A 49 6.76 -8.06 -9.55
N LEU A 50 5.60 -7.92 -8.89
CA LEU A 50 5.49 -7.27 -7.59
C LEU A 50 6.28 -8.00 -6.50
N THR A 51 6.23 -9.33 -6.49
CA THR A 51 7.02 -10.14 -5.53
C THR A 51 8.53 -9.92 -5.72
N ARG A 52 9.01 -9.88 -6.97
CA ARG A 52 10.44 -9.68 -7.26
C ARG A 52 10.92 -8.26 -6.95
N MET A 53 10.02 -7.29 -6.99
CA MET A 53 10.27 -5.92 -6.57
C MET A 53 10.14 -5.71 -5.06
N GLY A 54 9.75 -6.75 -4.30
CA GLY A 54 9.65 -6.69 -2.84
C GLY A 54 8.36 -6.07 -2.32
N VAL A 55 7.35 -5.90 -3.17
CA VAL A 55 6.05 -5.26 -2.83
C VAL A 55 5.16 -6.26 -2.10
N LYS A 56 4.88 -6.02 -0.82
CA LYS A 56 4.07 -6.91 0.03
C LYS A 56 2.66 -6.38 0.24
N SER A 57 2.49 -5.08 0.22
CA SER A 57 1.22 -4.38 0.39
C SER A 57 1.10 -3.19 -0.55
N LEU A 58 -0.07 -2.56 -0.62
CA LEU A 58 -0.23 -1.33 -1.40
C LEU A 58 0.59 -0.15 -0.86
N ASP A 59 1.05 -0.18 0.40
CA ASP A 59 1.98 0.83 0.94
C ASP A 59 3.35 0.79 0.23
N ASP A 60 3.73 -0.39 -0.27
CA ASP A 60 5.01 -0.60 -0.94
C ASP A 60 4.95 -0.21 -2.44
N ILE A 61 3.81 0.28 -2.93
CA ILE A 61 3.61 0.52 -4.37
C ILE A 61 4.54 1.63 -4.91
N ASP A 62 4.93 2.56 -4.04
CA ASP A 62 5.87 3.65 -4.37
C ASP A 62 7.29 3.13 -4.69
N LEU A 63 7.59 1.86 -4.35
CA LEU A 63 8.84 1.20 -4.73
C LEU A 63 8.86 0.80 -6.22
N VAL A 64 7.70 0.80 -6.88
CA VAL A 64 7.54 0.33 -8.26
C VAL A 64 7.46 1.51 -9.21
N THR A 65 8.35 1.54 -10.20
CA THR A 65 8.24 2.49 -11.31
C THR A 65 7.57 1.85 -12.52
N LEU A 66 6.84 2.65 -13.30
CA LEU A 66 6.26 2.22 -14.58
C LEU A 66 7.32 1.60 -15.50
N GLU A 67 8.50 2.22 -15.56
CA GLU A 67 9.61 1.76 -16.39
C GLU A 67 10.15 0.41 -15.95
N SER A 68 10.21 0.16 -14.63
CA SER A 68 10.70 -1.13 -14.11
C SER A 68 9.80 -2.30 -14.53
N LEU A 69 8.48 -2.10 -14.51
CA LEU A 69 7.51 -3.10 -14.97
C LEU A 69 7.58 -3.30 -16.49
N HIS A 70 7.75 -2.21 -17.25
CA HIS A 70 7.86 -2.30 -18.69
C HIS A 70 9.16 -2.98 -19.13
N LEU A 71 10.31 -2.54 -18.61
CA LEU A 71 11.63 -2.99 -19.06
C LEU A 71 11.98 -4.40 -18.55
N PHE A 72 11.69 -4.72 -17.28
CA PHE A 72 12.10 -5.99 -16.68
C PHE A 72 11.06 -7.11 -16.82
N PHE A 73 9.80 -6.76 -17.06
CA PHE A 73 8.69 -7.72 -17.13
C PHE A 73 7.90 -7.67 -18.45
N ALA A 74 8.30 -6.81 -19.38
CA ALA A 74 7.67 -6.64 -20.69
C ALA A 74 6.15 -6.37 -20.60
N LEU A 75 5.69 -5.76 -19.50
CA LEU A 75 4.29 -5.42 -19.34
C LEU A 75 3.92 -4.24 -20.26
N PRO A 76 2.76 -4.29 -20.95
CA PRO A 76 2.30 -3.17 -21.76
C PRO A 76 2.08 -1.90 -20.93
N PRO A 77 2.50 -0.71 -21.38
CA PRO A 77 2.31 0.53 -20.64
C PRO A 77 0.86 0.81 -20.23
N VAL A 78 -0.10 0.52 -21.11
CA VAL A 78 -1.54 0.71 -20.83
C VAL A 78 -1.98 -0.14 -19.64
N LEU A 79 -1.62 -1.42 -19.64
CA LEU A 79 -1.94 -2.35 -18.56
C LEU A 79 -1.32 -1.91 -17.23
N ILE A 80 -0.08 -1.42 -17.26
CA ILE A 80 0.60 -0.91 -16.07
C ILE A 80 -0.15 0.33 -15.53
N MET A 81 -0.53 1.27 -16.41
CA MET A 81 -1.27 2.47 -16.02
C MET A 81 -2.62 2.13 -15.38
N ASP A 82 -3.36 1.18 -15.96
CA ASP A 82 -4.64 0.73 -15.42
C ASP A 82 -4.48 0.10 -14.02
N PHE A 83 -3.44 -0.73 -13.85
CA PHE A 83 -3.10 -1.28 -12.52
C PHE A 83 -2.81 -0.19 -11.49
N PHE A 84 -2.03 0.84 -11.85
CA PHE A 84 -1.72 1.95 -10.93
C PHE A 84 -2.94 2.80 -10.62
N SER A 85 -3.87 2.99 -11.56
CA SER A 85 -5.14 3.68 -11.29
C SER A 85 -5.91 2.99 -10.17
N TRP A 86 -6.09 1.66 -10.29
CA TRP A 86 -6.74 0.85 -9.25
C TRP A 86 -6.03 0.92 -7.90
N ALA A 87 -4.70 0.85 -7.89
CA ALA A 87 -3.92 0.92 -6.67
C ALA A 87 -4.08 2.27 -5.96
N LEU A 88 -3.99 3.38 -6.71
CA LEU A 88 -4.14 4.74 -6.18
C LEU A 88 -5.55 5.02 -5.67
N GLU A 89 -6.58 4.58 -6.39
CA GLU A 89 -7.97 4.69 -5.94
C GLU A 89 -8.20 3.92 -4.64
N THR A 90 -7.63 2.72 -4.52
CA THR A 90 -7.72 1.90 -3.31
C THR A 90 -7.02 2.56 -2.13
N ILE A 91 -5.80 3.07 -2.32
CA ILE A 91 -5.05 3.82 -1.30
C ILE A 91 -5.83 5.05 -0.85
N GLN A 92 -6.36 5.81 -1.81
CA GLN A 92 -7.16 7.00 -1.52
C GLN A 92 -8.44 6.66 -0.74
N ALA A 93 -9.13 5.59 -1.09
CA ALA A 93 -10.31 5.12 -0.35
C ALA A 93 -9.95 4.75 1.10
N HIS A 94 -8.81 4.07 1.32
CA HIS A 94 -8.31 3.77 2.67
C HIS A 94 -8.03 5.04 3.47
N HIS A 95 -7.41 6.05 2.86
CA HIS A 95 -7.15 7.34 3.51
C HIS A 95 -8.44 8.09 3.87
N GLN A 96 -9.43 8.07 2.97
CA GLN A 96 -10.72 8.73 3.20
C GLN A 96 -11.57 8.00 4.26
N SER A 97 -11.43 6.68 4.37
CA SER A 97 -12.10 5.86 5.39
C SER A 97 -11.52 6.03 6.80
N HIS A 98 -10.33 6.65 6.95
CA HIS A 98 -9.69 7.00 8.22
C HIS A 98 -9.57 8.54 8.44
N PRO A 99 -10.69 9.29 8.57
CA PRO A 99 -10.66 10.76 8.64
C PRO A 99 -10.30 11.36 10.02
N LEU A 100 -9.74 10.60 10.96
CA LEU A 100 -9.34 11.12 12.27
C LEU A 100 -7.87 11.55 12.23
N LEU A 101 -7.59 12.80 11.85
CA LEU A 101 -6.50 13.67 12.38
C LEU A 101 -6.24 14.97 11.55
N VAL A 102 -7.13 15.38 10.63
CA VAL A 102 -6.98 16.71 9.96
C VAL A 102 -8.04 17.73 10.40
N ALA A 103 -9.06 17.30 11.17
CA ALA A 103 -10.18 18.16 11.59
C ALA A 103 -10.18 18.55 13.08
N GLN A 104 -9.07 18.37 13.82
CA GLN A 104 -8.89 18.97 15.15
C GLN A 104 -7.72 19.95 15.14
N GLY A 105 -7.99 21.18 14.69
CA GLY A 105 -6.99 22.26 14.69
C GLY A 105 -7.46 23.60 14.11
N ARG A 106 -8.76 23.80 13.86
CA ARG A 106 -9.32 25.10 13.50
C ARG A 106 -10.66 25.33 14.18
N HIS A 107 -10.65 25.43 15.51
CA HIS A 107 -11.63 26.20 16.26
C HIS A 107 -11.02 26.53 17.62
N HIS A 108 -10.44 27.72 17.74
CA HIS A 108 -10.80 28.77 18.71
C HIS A 108 -9.86 29.95 18.56
#